data_AF-F8IKM1-F1
#
_entry.id   AF-F8IKM1-F1
#
_cell.length_a   1.000
_cell.length_b   1.000
_cell.length_c   1.000
_cell.angle_alpha   90.00
_cell.angle_beta   90.00
_cell.angle_gamma   90.00
#
_symmetry.space_group_name_H-M   'P 1'
#
loop_
_entity.id
_entity.type
_entity.pdbx_description
1 polymer ?
#
loop_
_entity_poly.entity_id
_entity_poly.type
_entity_poly.pdbx_seq_one_letter_code
_entity_poly.pdbx_strand_id
1 'polypeptide(L)'
;MISSLALVCALAAMALWLRSLAASLWRRDEETPVEGLKTMGRRWLEANGYELLKGSEGVTHVTRMTSGQWSGSLRPDFIARKEGREYAVFVRTEPVSEQELHERYALVALLHGASGVIVIDVMQESVQTAVYEWNRPRHVRRKEAVHRVLWALGGALVALIAWKHG
;
A
#
# COMPACT_ATOMS: atom_id res chain seq x y z
N MET A 1 29.36 -36.64 19.22
CA MET A 1 28.09 -37.35 19.44
C MET A 1 27.01 -36.31 19.68
N ILE A 2 26.31 -35.89 18.62
CA ILE A 2 25.14 -35.04 18.78
C ILE A 2 24.11 -35.92 19.49
N SER A 3 23.83 -35.60 20.75
CA SER A 3 22.98 -36.39 21.62
C SER A 3 21.62 -36.56 20.94
N SER A 4 21.11 -37.80 20.90
CA SER A 4 19.80 -38.14 20.33
C SER A 4 18.68 -37.24 20.85
N LEU A 5 18.82 -36.73 22.07
CA LEU A 5 17.97 -35.68 22.67
C LEU A 5 17.93 -34.38 21.87
N ALA A 6 19.06 -33.88 21.36
CA ALA A 6 19.11 -32.66 20.56
C ALA A 6 18.39 -32.84 19.21
N LEU A 7 18.48 -34.04 18.61
CA LEU A 7 17.78 -34.36 17.37
C LEU A 7 16.25 -34.40 17.59
N VAL A 8 15.80 -34.99 18.70
CA VAL A 8 14.37 -35.07 19.04
C VAL A 8 13.80 -33.68 19.33
N CYS A 9 14.52 -32.84 20.07
CA CYS A 9 14.10 -31.45 20.33
C CYS A 9 14.02 -30.62 19.05
N ALA A 10 14.99 -30.76 18.13
CA ALA A 10 14.99 -30.07 16.85
C ALA A 10 13.80 -30.48 15.97
N LEU A 11 13.49 -31.78 15.92
CA LEU A 11 12.34 -32.30 15.17
C LEU A 11 11.01 -31.83 15.75
N ALA A 12 10.87 -31.80 17.08
CA ALA A 12 9.67 -31.30 17.75
C ALA A 12 9.43 -29.80 17.49
N ALA A 13 10.49 -28.98 17.56
CA ALA A 13 10.42 -27.55 17.27
C ALA A 13 10.04 -27.29 15.80
N MET A 14 10.62 -28.05 14.87
CA MET A 14 10.29 -27.95 13.44
C MET A 14 8.84 -28.33 13.15
N ALA A 15 8.32 -29.39 13.80
CA ALA A 15 6.93 -29.81 13.65
C ALA A 15 5.94 -28.75 14.20
N LEU A 16 6.24 -28.13 15.34
CA LEU A 16 5.43 -27.04 15.90
C LEU A 16 5.45 -25.79 15.01
N TRP A 17 6.61 -25.46 14.43
CA TRP A 17 6.75 -24.35 13.50
C TRP A 17 5.94 -24.59 12.22
N LEU A 18 6.05 -25.78 11.61
CA LEU A 18 5.27 -26.15 10.43
C LEU A 18 3.76 -26.13 10.70
N ARG A 19 3.33 -26.61 11.87
CA ARG A 19 1.92 -26.56 12.28
C ARG A 19 1.42 -25.13 12.48
N SER A 20 2.24 -24.26 13.08
CA SER A 20 1.93 -22.83 13.22
C SER A 20 1.83 -22.15 11.85
N LEU A 21 2.74 -22.47 10.93
CA LEU A 21 2.77 -21.91 9.59
C LEU A 21 1.54 -22.36 8.79
N ALA A 22 1.21 -23.66 8.83
CA ALA A 22 0.00 -24.22 8.22
C ALA A 22 -1.28 -23.62 8.83
N ALA A 23 -1.34 -23.46 10.16
CA ALA A 23 -2.47 -22.80 10.81
C ALA A 23 -2.59 -21.32 10.42
N SER A 24 -1.47 -20.60 10.22
CA SER A 24 -1.51 -19.21 9.74
C SER A 24 -1.92 -19.10 8.28
N LEU A 25 -1.56 -20.09 7.45
CA LEU A 25 -1.99 -20.16 6.05
C LEU A 25 -3.46 -20.56 5.93
N TRP A 26 -3.96 -21.42 6.82
CA TRP A 26 -5.34 -21.87 6.85
C TRP A 26 -6.29 -20.88 7.56
N ARG A 27 -5.77 -20.04 8.47
CA ARG A 27 -6.49 -18.91 9.08
C ARG A 27 -6.40 -17.63 8.23
N ARG A 28 -6.17 -17.74 6.92
CA ARG A 28 -6.69 -16.71 6.04
C ARG A 28 -8.19 -16.91 6.02
N ASP A 29 -8.88 -16.18 6.89
CA ASP A 29 -10.32 -15.98 6.81
C ASP A 29 -10.65 -15.67 5.35
N GLU A 30 -11.25 -16.66 4.68
CA GLU A 30 -11.93 -16.50 3.41
C GLU A 30 -13.22 -15.72 3.66
N GLU A 31 -13.07 -14.45 4.06
CA GLU A 31 -14.08 -13.46 3.72
C GLU A 31 -14.00 -13.31 2.20
N THR A 32 -14.90 -14.00 1.50
CA THR A 32 -15.15 -13.76 0.08
C THR A 32 -15.45 -12.27 -0.10
N PRO A 33 -14.52 -11.46 -0.63
CA PRO A 33 -14.82 -10.06 -0.83
C PRO A 33 -15.77 -9.98 -2.02
N VAL A 34 -16.81 -9.15 -1.91
CA VAL A 34 -17.76 -8.87 -2.98
C VAL A 34 -17.01 -8.41 -4.23
N GLU A 35 -16.71 -9.34 -5.15
CA GLU A 35 -15.97 -9.06 -6.40
C GLU A 35 -16.67 -8.01 -7.26
N GLY A 36 -17.98 -7.79 -7.04
CA GLY A 36 -18.79 -6.79 -7.75
C GLY A 36 -18.38 -5.35 -7.49
N LEU A 37 -18.21 -4.92 -6.23
CA LEU A 37 -18.06 -3.50 -5.89
C LEU A 37 -16.77 -2.90 -6.46
N LYS A 38 -15.65 -3.60 -6.25
CA LYS A 38 -14.34 -3.19 -6.77
C LYS A 38 -14.31 -3.23 -8.29
N THR A 39 -14.98 -4.20 -8.91
CA THR A 39 -15.11 -4.28 -10.36
C THR A 39 -15.92 -3.13 -10.93
N MET A 40 -17.00 -2.71 -10.26
CA MET A 40 -17.79 -1.53 -10.64
C MET A 40 -16.96 -0.25 -10.54
N GLY A 41 -16.24 -0.05 -9.42
CA GLY A 41 -15.33 1.09 -9.26
C GLY A 41 -14.25 1.12 -10.34
N ARG A 42 -13.63 -0.03 -10.67
CA ARG A 42 -12.68 -0.16 -11.78
C ARG A 42 -13.29 0.26 -13.11
N ARG A 43 -14.46 -0.27 -13.46
CA ARG A 43 -15.13 0.05 -14.73
C ARG A 43 -15.47 1.52 -14.83
N TRP A 44 -15.93 2.13 -13.74
CA TRP A 44 -16.21 3.56 -13.71
C TRP A 44 -14.94 4.39 -13.94
N LEU A 45 -13.83 4.04 -13.28
CA LEU A 45 -12.53 4.72 -13.45
C LEU A 45 -12.04 4.61 -14.90
N GLU A 46 -12.03 3.40 -15.46
CA GLU A 46 -11.60 3.14 -16.84
C GLU A 46 -12.48 3.89 -17.85
N ALA A 47 -13.81 3.87 -17.67
CA ALA A 47 -14.76 4.61 -18.52
C ALA A 47 -14.57 6.13 -18.45
N ASN A 48 -14.06 6.65 -17.33
CA ASN A 48 -13.78 8.08 -17.12
C ASN A 48 -12.34 8.48 -17.46
N GLY A 49 -11.60 7.60 -18.14
CA GLY A 49 -10.25 7.86 -18.64
C GLY A 49 -9.16 7.82 -17.57
N TYR A 50 -9.39 7.14 -16.45
CA TYR A 50 -8.37 6.88 -15.46
C TYR A 50 -7.57 5.63 -15.80
N GLU A 51 -6.25 5.72 -15.67
CA GLU A 51 -5.34 4.57 -15.75
C GLU A 51 -5.17 3.97 -14.35
N LEU A 52 -5.40 2.65 -14.20
CA LEU A 52 -5.19 1.97 -12.94
C LEU A 52 -3.75 1.50 -12.79
N LEU A 53 -3.06 1.99 -11.76
CA LEU A 53 -1.71 1.55 -11.43
C LEU A 53 -1.75 0.25 -10.63
N LYS A 54 -0.91 -0.72 -11.01
CA LYS A 54 -0.83 -2.02 -10.32
C LYS A 54 -0.19 -1.86 -8.94
N GLY A 55 -1.01 -2.08 -7.91
CA GLY A 55 -0.56 -2.29 -6.54
C GLY A 55 -0.26 -1.00 -5.78
N SER A 56 -1.14 -0.64 -4.85
CA SER A 56 -0.72 0.09 -3.66
C SER A 56 -0.21 -0.94 -2.65
N GLU A 57 1.01 -0.76 -2.16
CA GLU A 57 1.40 -1.38 -0.90
C GLU A 57 0.48 -0.85 0.21
N GLY A 58 0.11 -1.64 1.21
CA GLY A 58 -0.67 -1.10 2.33
C GLY A 58 0.22 -0.19 3.18
N VAL A 59 -0.28 0.97 3.61
CA VAL A 59 0.46 1.79 4.57
C VAL A 59 -0.03 1.50 5.97
N THR A 60 0.84 0.87 6.76
CA THR A 60 0.64 0.71 8.19
C THR A 60 1.03 2.01 8.87
N HIS A 61 0.13 2.59 9.64
CA HIS A 61 0.42 3.75 10.47
C HIS A 61 0.28 3.40 11.94
N VAL A 62 1.15 4.00 12.75
CA VAL A 62 1.12 3.89 14.20
C VAL A 62 0.93 5.28 14.76
N THR A 63 -0.24 5.54 15.32
CA THR A 63 -0.56 6.78 16.03
C THR A 63 -0.31 6.55 17.50
N ARG A 64 0.68 7.26 18.06
CA ARG A 64 0.94 7.24 19.49
C ARG A 64 0.24 8.43 20.14
N MET A 65 -0.72 8.14 21.01
CA MET A 65 -1.44 9.12 21.82
C MET A 65 -1.01 9.00 23.29
N THR A 66 -1.29 10.01 24.10
CA THR A 66 -0.99 10.00 25.53
C THR A 66 -1.70 8.84 26.26
N SER A 67 -2.85 8.40 25.74
CA SER A 67 -3.66 7.30 26.26
C SER A 67 -3.29 5.91 25.74
N GLY A 68 -2.38 5.81 24.75
CA GLY A 68 -1.99 4.52 24.19
C GLY A 68 -1.46 4.57 22.75
N GLN A 69 -1.13 3.40 22.21
CA GLN A 69 -0.68 3.24 20.83
C GLN A 69 -1.79 2.60 20.01
N TRP A 70 -2.22 3.30 18.96
CA TRP A 70 -3.16 2.79 17.98
C TRP A 70 -2.41 2.51 16.68
N SER A 71 -2.58 1.30 16.13
CA SER A 71 -2.03 0.94 14.83
C SER A 71 -3.17 0.58 13.89
N GLY A 72 -3.18 1.17 12.71
CA GLY A 72 -4.12 0.85 11.65
C GLY A 72 -3.40 0.58 10.34
N SER A 73 -3.97 -0.28 9.52
CA SER A 73 -3.58 -0.39 8.10
C SER A 73 -4.64 0.32 7.28
N LEU A 74 -4.24 1.34 6.53
CA LEU A 74 -5.09 1.88 5.48
C LEU A 74 -4.44 1.60 4.14
N ARG A 75 -5.23 0.99 3.27
CA ARG A 75 -4.84 0.67 1.90
C ARG A 75 -5.94 1.18 0.97
N PRO A 76 -5.60 2.00 -0.04
CA PRO A 76 -6.55 2.36 -1.07
C PRO A 76 -6.89 1.12 -1.92
N ASP A 77 -8.14 1.04 -2.37
CA ASP A 77 -8.61 -0.06 -3.21
C ASP A 77 -7.91 -0.04 -4.57
N PHE A 78 -7.67 1.17 -5.10
CA PHE A 78 -6.88 1.39 -6.31
C PHE A 78 -6.02 2.65 -6.20
N ILE A 79 -4.97 2.72 -7.01
CA ILE A 79 -4.36 3.99 -7.38
C ILE A 79 -4.75 4.26 -8.83
N ALA A 80 -5.40 5.40 -9.07
CA ALA A 80 -5.83 5.83 -10.38
C ALA A 80 -5.00 7.03 -10.83
N ARG A 81 -4.64 7.10 -12.11
CA ARG A 81 -3.92 8.22 -12.70
C ARG A 81 -4.76 8.87 -13.79
N LYS A 82 -4.83 10.20 -13.78
CA LYS A 82 -5.44 11.00 -14.84
C LYS A 82 -4.66 12.30 -15.00
N GLU A 83 -4.31 12.65 -16.24
CA GLU A 83 -3.59 13.89 -16.57
C GLU A 83 -2.27 14.06 -15.78
N GLY A 84 -1.54 12.97 -15.56
CA GLY A 84 -0.28 12.97 -14.81
C GLY A 84 -0.43 13.14 -13.29
N ARG A 85 -1.66 13.17 -12.76
CA ARG A 85 -1.96 13.19 -11.33
C ARG A 85 -2.42 11.82 -10.87
N GLU A 86 -1.94 11.42 -9.69
CA GLU A 86 -2.32 10.15 -9.05
C GLU A 86 -3.34 10.39 -7.95
N TYR A 87 -4.29 9.46 -7.82
CA TYR A 87 -5.41 9.54 -6.89
C TYR A 87 -5.52 8.23 -6.13
N ALA A 88 -5.67 8.31 -4.82
CA ALA A 88 -6.00 7.18 -3.97
C ALA A 88 -7.52 6.93 -4.05
N VAL A 89 -7.93 5.75 -4.52
CA VAL A 89 -9.36 5.43 -4.70
C VAL A 89 -9.86 4.51 -3.61
N PHE A 90 -11.04 4.81 -3.09
CA PHE A 90 -11.76 4.01 -2.11
C PHE A 90 -13.16 3.71 -2.61
N VAL A 91 -13.52 2.44 -2.64
CA VAL A 91 -14.86 2.00 -3.02
C VAL A 91 -15.64 1.71 -1.75
N ARG A 92 -16.76 2.40 -1.55
CA ARG A 92 -17.59 2.32 -0.34
C ARG A 92 -19.05 2.09 -0.72
N THR A 93 -19.80 1.57 0.25
CA THR A 93 -21.25 1.36 0.16
C THR A 93 -22.04 2.45 0.88
N GLU A 94 -21.34 3.30 1.62
CA GLU A 94 -21.92 4.39 2.41
C GLU A 94 -21.21 5.69 2.06
N PRO A 95 -21.94 6.82 2.09
CA PRO A 95 -21.36 8.13 1.85
C PRO A 95 -20.39 8.47 2.98
N VAL A 96 -19.20 8.92 2.59
CA VAL A 96 -18.19 9.41 3.53
C VAL A 96 -18.46 10.88 3.81
N SER A 97 -18.37 11.27 5.08
CA SER A 97 -18.49 12.68 5.47
C SER A 97 -17.26 13.49 5.02
N GLU A 98 -17.41 14.78 4.77
CA GLU A 98 -16.28 15.65 4.41
C GLU A 98 -15.17 15.63 5.48
N GLN A 99 -15.56 15.55 6.76
CA GLN A 99 -14.63 15.46 7.87
C GLN A 99 -13.80 14.18 7.80
N GLU A 100 -14.42 13.01 7.57
CA GLU A 100 -13.68 11.76 7.43
C GLU A 100 -12.79 11.78 6.18
N LEU A 101 -13.26 12.39 5.09
CA LEU A 101 -12.52 12.57 3.85
C LEU A 101 -11.23 13.38 4.06
N HIS A 102 -11.28 14.41 4.91
CA HIS A 102 -10.14 15.24 5.25
C HIS A 102 -9.20 14.61 6.30
N GLU A 103 -9.74 14.02 7.37
CA GLU A 103 -8.91 13.53 8.48
C GLU A 103 -8.24 12.19 8.15
N ARG A 104 -9.00 11.27 7.56
CA ARG A 104 -8.58 9.88 7.37
C ARG A 104 -8.01 9.65 5.98
N TYR A 105 -8.72 10.09 4.95
CA TYR A 105 -8.36 9.78 3.58
C TYR A 105 -7.26 10.71 3.03
N ALA A 106 -7.19 11.97 3.48
CA ALA A 106 -6.11 12.87 3.10
C ALA A 106 -4.74 12.36 3.58
N LEU A 107 -4.67 11.80 4.80
CA LEU A 107 -3.46 11.18 5.32
C LEU A 107 -3.00 10.02 4.44
N VAL A 108 -3.93 9.19 3.96
CA VAL A 108 -3.60 8.06 3.08
C VAL A 108 -3.12 8.54 1.72
N ALA A 109 -3.78 9.54 1.12
CA ALA A 109 -3.30 10.14 -0.12
C ALA A 109 -1.89 10.73 0.04
N LEU A 110 -1.62 11.42 1.15
CA LEU A 110 -0.29 11.95 1.45
C LEU A 110 0.76 10.84 1.54
N LEU A 111 0.46 9.76 2.26
CA LEU A 111 1.36 8.62 2.45
C LEU A 111 1.64 7.86 1.15
N HIS A 112 0.65 7.77 0.26
CA HIS A 112 0.82 7.22 -1.10
C HIS A 112 1.42 8.21 -2.09
N GLY A 113 1.66 9.46 -1.68
CA GLY A 113 2.12 10.51 -2.58
C GLY A 113 1.11 10.91 -3.65
N ALA A 114 -0.16 10.52 -3.50
CA ALA A 114 -1.26 10.88 -4.38
C ALA A 114 -1.62 12.38 -4.24
N SER A 115 -2.05 12.96 -5.34
CA SER A 115 -2.52 14.35 -5.46
C SER A 115 -3.96 14.54 -4.97
N GLY A 116 -4.67 13.46 -4.63
CA GLY A 116 -6.06 13.51 -4.23
C GLY A 116 -6.61 12.14 -3.82
N VAL A 117 -7.86 12.16 -3.40
CA VAL A 117 -8.67 10.98 -3.05
C VAL A 117 -9.93 10.98 -3.91
N ILE A 118 -10.28 9.81 -4.43
CA ILE A 118 -11.59 9.55 -5.04
C ILE A 118 -12.31 8.55 -4.17
N VAL A 119 -13.50 8.89 -3.70
CA VAL A 119 -14.40 7.97 -3.00
C VAL A 119 -15.58 7.69 -3.92
N ILE A 120 -15.74 6.43 -4.29
CA ILE A 120 -16.85 5.96 -5.12
C ILE A 120 -17.85 5.28 -4.20
N ASP A 121 -19.03 5.89 -4.04
CA ASP A 121 -20.17 5.27 -3.41
C ASP A 121 -20.95 4.48 -4.47
N VAL A 122 -20.89 3.15 -4.36
CA VAL A 122 -21.51 2.25 -5.33
C VAL A 122 -23.02 2.12 -5.11
N MET A 123 -23.51 2.36 -3.89
CA MET A 123 -24.93 2.21 -3.57
C MET A 123 -25.73 3.45 -3.97
N GLN A 124 -25.16 4.64 -3.79
CA GLN A 124 -25.80 5.91 -4.16
C GLN A 124 -25.36 6.43 -5.54
N GLU A 125 -24.53 5.67 -6.26
CA GLU A 125 -23.92 6.06 -7.54
C GLU A 125 -23.27 7.45 -7.50
N SER A 126 -22.69 7.81 -6.36
CA SER A 126 -22.06 9.12 -6.16
C SER A 126 -20.55 9.00 -6.13
N VAL A 127 -19.87 10.02 -6.65
CA VAL A 127 -18.41 10.10 -6.63
C VAL A 127 -17.99 11.39 -5.97
N GLN A 128 -17.27 11.27 -4.87
CA GLN A 128 -16.66 12.40 -4.18
C GLN A 128 -15.17 12.43 -4.52
N THR A 129 -14.69 13.60 -4.93
CA THR A 129 -13.27 13.80 -5.25
C THR A 129 -12.74 14.94 -4.42
N ALA A 130 -11.66 14.70 -3.67
CA ALA A 130 -10.89 15.74 -3.03
C ALA A 130 -9.50 15.80 -3.64
N VAL A 131 -9.12 16.99 -4.10
CA VAL A 131 -7.78 17.26 -4.61
C VAL A 131 -7.00 17.97 -3.51
N TYR A 132 -5.80 17.47 -3.23
CA TYR A 132 -4.94 18.00 -2.20
C TYR A 132 -3.67 18.59 -2.82
N GLU A 133 -3.44 19.87 -2.56
CA GLU A 133 -2.20 20.53 -2.94
C GLU A 133 -1.16 20.37 -1.83
N TRP A 134 -0.46 19.24 -1.87
CA TRP A 134 0.63 18.98 -0.92
C TRP A 134 1.88 19.77 -1.29
N ASN A 135 2.19 20.82 -0.53
CA ASN A 135 3.50 21.46 -0.60
C ASN A 135 4.56 20.57 0.07
N ARG A 136 5.10 19.60 -0.69
CA ARG A 136 6.21 18.77 -0.18
C ARG A 136 7.40 19.68 0.18
N PRO A 137 7.94 19.59 1.41
CA PRO A 137 9.08 20.39 1.81
C PRO A 137 10.28 20.16 0.88
N ARG A 138 11.00 21.24 0.54
CA ARG A 138 12.14 21.21 -0.39
C ARG A 138 13.22 20.18 -0.01
N HIS A 139 13.38 19.90 1.29
CA HIS A 139 14.37 18.93 1.78
C HIS A 139 14.02 17.47 1.43
N VAL A 140 12.73 17.11 1.35
CA VAL A 140 12.29 15.77 0.95
C VAL A 140 12.59 15.54 -0.53
N ARG A 141 12.28 16.53 -1.38
CA ARG A 141 12.62 16.50 -2.82
C ARG A 141 14.12 16.33 -3.07
N ARG A 142 14.96 16.98 -2.27
CA ARG A 142 16.43 16.85 -2.36
C ARG A 142 16.90 15.44 -2.00
N LYS A 143 16.34 14.82 -0.96
CA LYS A 143 16.72 13.45 -0.56
C LYS A 143 16.40 12.43 -1.64
N GLU A 144 15.21 12.49 -2.25
CA GLU A 144 14.85 11.60 -3.36
C GLU A 144 15.78 11.79 -4.56
N ALA A 145 16.11 13.04 -4.92
CA ALA A 145 17.03 13.32 -6.02
C ALA A 145 18.43 12.74 -5.76
N VAL A 146 18.96 12.92 -4.55
CA VAL A 146 20.25 12.33 -4.14
C VAL A 146 20.22 10.81 -4.23
N HIS A 147 19.13 10.17 -3.78
CA HIS A 147 19.00 8.71 -3.84
C HIS A 147 18.99 8.20 -5.29
N ARG A 148 18.26 8.86 -6.19
CA ARG A 148 18.25 8.51 -7.63
C ARG A 148 19.62 8.68 -8.27
N VAL A 149 20.34 9.76 -7.95
CA VAL A 149 21.70 10.01 -8.45
C VAL A 149 22.67 8.96 -7.94
N LEU A 150 22.58 8.57 -6.66
CA LEU A 150 23.40 7.50 -6.09
C LEU A 150 23.14 6.15 -6.77
N TRP A 151 21.89 5.80 -7.03
CA TRP A 151 21.54 4.58 -7.77
C TRP A 151 22.06 4.61 -9.20
N ALA A 152 21.94 5.75 -9.91
CA ALA A 152 22.46 5.91 -11.26
C ALA A 152 23.99 5.78 -11.29
N LEU A 153 24.69 6.41 -10.35
CA LEU A 153 26.15 6.28 -10.21
C LEU A 153 26.57 4.85 -9.86
N GLY A 154 25.86 4.19 -8.95
CA GLY A 154 26.11 2.79 -8.61
C GLY A 154 25.93 1.86 -9.81
N GLY A 155 24.84 2.04 -10.57
CA GLY A 155 24.59 1.30 -11.81
C GLY A 155 25.67 1.55 -12.87
N ALA A 156 26.09 2.81 -13.06
CA ALA A 156 27.17 3.15 -13.98
C ALA A 156 28.51 2.51 -13.58
N LEU A 157 28.82 2.46 -12.29
CA LEU A 157 30.04 1.82 -11.78
C LEU A 157 30.03 0.31 -12.05
N VAL A 158 28.90 -0.35 -11.80
CA VAL A 158 28.72 -1.78 -12.08
C VAL A 158 28.85 -2.07 -13.57
N ALA A 159 28.23 -1.24 -14.43
CA ALA A 159 28.35 -1.38 -15.88
C ALA A 159 29.80 -1.23 -16.38
N LEU A 160 30.56 -0.28 -15.81
CA LEU A 160 31.97 -0.09 -16.15
C LEU A 160 32.86 -1.25 -15.69
N ILE A 161 32.61 -1.81 -14.50
CA ILE A 161 33.32 -2.98 -14.00
C ILE A 161 33.00 -4.21 -14.85
N ALA A 162 31.72 -4.42 -15.18
CA ALA A 162 31.28 -5.53 -16.03
C ALA A 162 31.89 -5.44 -17.43
N TRP A 163 31.96 -4.25 -18.03
CA TRP A 163 32.59 -4.03 -19.34
C TRP A 163 34.12 -4.23 -19.31
N LYS A 164 34.78 -3.95 -18.18
CA LYS A 164 36.22 -4.15 -18.05
C LYS A 164 36.61 -5.62 -17.82
N HIS A 165 35.68 -6.47 -17.38
CA HIS A 165 35.94 -7.85 -16.97
C HIS A 165 35.18 -8.92 -17.77
N GLY A 166 34.40 -8.51 -18.77
CA GLY A 166 33.80 -9.39 -19.79
C GLY A 166 34.37 -9.06 -21.16
#